data_AF-M3Y5K0-F1
#
_entry.id   AF-M3Y5K0-F1
#
_cell.length_a   1.000
_cell.length_b   1.000
_cell.length_c   1.000
_cell.angle_alpha   90.00
_cell.angle_beta   90.00
_cell.angle_gamma   90.00
#
_symmetry.space_group_name_H-M   'P 1'
#
loop_
_entity.id
_entity.type
_entity.pdbx_description
1 polymer ?
#
loop_
_entity_poly.entity_id
_entity_poly.type
_entity_poly.pdbx_seq_one_letter_code
_entity_poly.pdbx_strand_id
1 'polypeptide(L)'
;MELEGKLASLREYLCFLRQLNEEELGQLQTQASDMSVVLSMDNNRGLDFSDIIAEVRARYEEIAQSSKAEVEMLYQTKYQELQASARLHGDSMKETKVQISQLQQASQRLQSQIENLKKQNADLQATIADAEQRGELALKDAQSKLDELEAALRAAKQDLARMLRDYQELMSTKLALDVEIATYRRLLEVEESRWGPGNMGEMGAEDGPPLKCSPC
;
A
#
# COMPACT_ATOMS: atom_id res chain seq x y z
N MET A 1 43.99 -149.82 74.28
CA MET A 1 42.95 -149.51 73.26
C MET A 1 41.97 -148.40 73.67
N GLU A 2 41.80 -148.01 74.94
CA GLU A 2 40.88 -146.91 75.30
C GLU A 2 41.41 -145.49 75.04
N LEU A 3 42.72 -145.27 75.09
CA LEU A 3 43.30 -143.92 74.89
C LEU A 3 43.25 -143.45 73.42
N GLU A 4 43.46 -144.36 72.47
CA GLU A 4 43.46 -144.04 71.03
C GLU A 4 42.05 -143.72 70.53
N GLY A 5 41.02 -144.39 71.06
CA GLY A 5 39.62 -144.07 70.75
C GLY A 5 39.20 -142.67 71.23
N LYS A 6 39.66 -142.26 72.42
CA LYS A 6 39.43 -140.89 72.92
C LYS A 6 40.13 -139.85 72.05
N LEU A 7 41.35 -140.12 71.60
CA LEU A 7 42.11 -139.23 70.71
C LEU A 7 41.45 -139.07 69.34
N ALA A 8 40.89 -140.16 68.77
CA ALA A 8 40.12 -140.11 67.53
C ALA A 8 38.83 -139.29 67.70
N SER A 9 38.06 -139.53 68.78
CA SER A 9 36.84 -138.77 69.06
C SER A 9 37.09 -137.27 69.28
N LEU A 10 38.21 -136.91 69.91
CA LEU A 10 38.57 -135.51 70.15
C LEU A 10 38.99 -134.81 68.86
N ARG A 11 39.62 -135.54 67.93
CA ARG A 11 39.93 -135.03 66.59
C ARG A 11 38.69 -134.80 65.75
N GLU A 12 37.73 -135.72 65.78
CA GLU A 12 36.44 -135.54 65.10
C GLU A 12 35.68 -134.33 65.68
N TYR A 13 35.66 -134.17 67.00
CA TYR A 13 35.05 -133.01 67.65
C TYR A 13 35.71 -131.67 67.28
N LEU A 14 37.05 -131.64 67.17
CA LEU A 14 37.78 -130.45 66.70
C LEU A 14 37.50 -130.12 65.23
N CYS A 15 37.34 -131.13 64.37
CA CYS A 15 36.95 -130.92 62.97
C CYS A 15 35.55 -130.30 62.88
N PHE A 16 34.59 -130.83 63.66
CA PHE A 16 33.23 -130.31 63.71
C PHE A 16 33.20 -128.83 64.15
N LEU A 17 33.93 -128.48 65.21
CA LEU A 17 33.99 -127.09 65.70
C LEU A 17 34.61 -126.12 64.69
N ARG A 18 35.61 -126.53 63.90
CA ARG A 18 36.20 -125.66 62.87
C ARG A 18 35.21 -125.37 61.75
N GLN A 19 34.53 -126.41 61.26
CA GLN A 19 33.58 -126.26 60.17
C GLN A 19 32.39 -125.36 60.57
N LEU A 20 31.91 -125.49 61.82
CA LEU A 20 30.87 -124.63 62.35
C LEU A 20 31.30 -123.15 62.42
N ASN A 21 32.52 -122.87 62.89
CA ASN A 21 33.03 -121.49 62.99
C ASN A 21 33.24 -120.86 61.60
N GLU A 22 33.65 -121.63 60.59
CA GLU A 22 33.78 -121.12 59.21
C GLU A 22 32.42 -120.72 58.62
N GLU A 23 31.36 -121.48 58.90
CA GLU A 23 30.00 -121.14 58.45
C GLU A 23 29.46 -119.87 59.13
N GLU A 24 29.66 -119.71 60.45
CA GLU A 24 29.22 -118.50 61.17
C GLU A 24 29.95 -117.22 60.68
N LEU A 25 31.25 -117.31 60.40
CA LEU A 25 32.01 -116.19 59.84
C LEU A 25 31.51 -115.78 58.45
N GLY A 26 31.15 -116.75 57.60
CA GLY A 26 30.58 -116.49 56.28
C GLY A 26 29.26 -115.71 56.35
N GLN A 27 28.39 -116.06 57.29
CA GLN A 27 27.10 -115.39 57.50
C GLN A 27 27.25 -113.95 57.99
N LEU A 28 28.15 -113.71 58.96
CA LEU A 28 28.40 -112.36 59.47
C LEU A 28 28.99 -111.43 58.39
N GLN A 29 29.83 -111.96 57.51
CA GLN A 29 30.41 -111.18 56.42
C GLN A 29 29.38 -110.80 55.36
N THR A 30 28.43 -111.69 55.05
CA THR A 30 27.32 -111.36 54.13
C THR A 30 26.39 -110.32 54.74
N GLN A 31 26.06 -110.45 56.02
CA GLN A 31 25.21 -109.46 56.73
C GLN A 31 25.83 -108.05 56.78
N ALA A 32 27.17 -107.95 56.92
CA ALA A 32 27.86 -106.66 56.90
C ALA A 32 27.83 -106.00 55.51
N SER A 33 27.89 -106.79 54.44
CA SER A 33 27.86 -106.27 53.06
C SER A 33 26.47 -105.75 52.69
N ASP A 34 25.40 -106.40 53.14
CA ASP A 34 24.01 -106.00 52.84
C ASP A 34 23.59 -104.68 53.54
N MET A 35 24.29 -104.28 54.61
CA MET A 35 24.01 -103.02 55.33
C MET A 35 24.70 -101.79 54.70
N SER A 36 25.62 -101.99 53.74
CA SER A 36 26.40 -100.90 53.12
C SER A 36 25.71 -100.37 51.85
N VAL A 37 24.56 -99.71 52.00
CA VAL A 37 23.93 -98.93 50.92
C VAL A 37 24.14 -97.44 51.21
N VAL A 38 25.17 -96.85 50.61
CA VAL A 38 25.42 -95.40 50.65
C VAL A 38 24.60 -94.73 49.56
N LEU A 39 23.58 -93.97 49.95
CA LEU A 39 22.82 -93.10 49.05
C LEU A 39 23.52 -91.75 48.95
N SER A 40 24.31 -91.54 47.90
CA SER A 40 24.80 -90.21 47.52
C SER A 40 23.70 -89.45 46.79
N MET A 41 23.02 -88.54 47.48
CA MET A 41 22.21 -87.52 46.82
C MET A 41 23.12 -86.41 46.30
N ASP A 42 23.29 -86.34 44.98
CA ASP A 42 23.93 -85.21 44.31
C ASP A 42 23.03 -83.98 44.40
N ASN A 43 23.19 -83.22 45.48
CA ASN A 43 22.36 -82.07 45.83
C ASN A 43 23.02 -80.72 45.45
N ASN A 44 23.72 -80.65 44.31
CA ASN A 44 24.40 -79.43 43.89
C ASN A 44 23.45 -78.49 43.13
N ARG A 45 22.56 -77.79 43.88
CA ARG A 45 21.79 -76.63 43.38
C ARG A 45 22.52 -75.32 43.69
N GLY A 46 23.72 -75.16 43.16
CA GLY A 46 24.42 -73.88 43.20
C GLY A 46 23.81 -72.93 42.16
N LEU A 47 23.13 -71.88 42.60
CA LEU A 47 22.83 -70.74 41.73
C LEU A 47 24.15 -70.00 41.48
N ASP A 48 24.56 -69.88 40.21
CA ASP A 48 25.74 -69.11 39.85
C ASP A 48 25.42 -67.61 39.94
N PHE A 49 25.82 -67.01 41.06
CA PHE A 49 25.64 -65.59 41.31
C PHE A 49 26.43 -64.72 40.30
N SER A 50 27.49 -65.26 39.68
CA SER A 50 28.28 -64.52 38.69
C SER A 50 27.47 -64.23 37.42
N ASP A 51 26.71 -65.23 36.93
CA ASP A 51 25.87 -65.09 35.75
C ASP A 51 24.71 -64.11 35.97
N ILE A 52 24.07 -64.16 37.15
CA ILE A 52 23.00 -63.22 37.52
C ILE A 52 23.54 -61.79 37.64
N ILE A 53 24.73 -61.61 38.22
CA ILE A 53 25.38 -60.29 38.32
C ILE A 53 25.74 -59.76 36.92
N ALA A 54 26.22 -60.63 36.01
CA ALA A 54 26.52 -60.27 34.64
C ALA A 54 25.25 -59.85 33.86
N GLU A 55 24.14 -60.58 34.03
CA GLU A 55 22.85 -60.25 33.42
C GLU A 55 22.30 -58.91 33.93
N VAL A 56 22.34 -58.67 35.24
CA VAL A 56 21.91 -57.39 35.84
C VAL A 56 22.77 -56.23 35.31
N ARG A 57 24.10 -56.42 35.20
CA ARG A 57 25.00 -55.41 34.62
C ARG A 57 24.63 -55.12 33.17
N ALA A 58 24.45 -56.14 32.34
CA ALA A 58 24.06 -55.97 30.94
C ALA A 58 22.74 -55.20 30.80
N ARG A 59 21.75 -55.48 31.65
CA ARG A 59 20.48 -54.74 31.69
C ARG A 59 20.66 -53.28 32.10
N TYR A 60 21.48 -52.99 33.10
CA TYR A 60 21.77 -51.61 33.48
C TYR A 60 22.51 -50.85 32.39
N GLU A 61 23.43 -51.51 31.68
CA GLU A 61 24.19 -50.92 30.59
C GLU A 61 23.27 -50.60 29.40
N GLU A 62 22.33 -51.49 29.09
CA GLU A 62 21.30 -51.31 28.06
C GLU A 62 20.35 -50.14 28.42
N ILE A 63 19.90 -50.06 29.67
CA ILE A 63 19.08 -48.95 30.17
C ILE A 63 19.85 -47.62 30.14
N ALA A 64 21.12 -47.62 30.54
CA ALA A 64 21.97 -46.44 30.52
C ALA A 64 22.21 -45.95 29.08
N GLN A 65 22.40 -46.86 28.14
CA GLN A 65 22.52 -46.54 26.71
C GLN A 65 21.20 -46.00 26.13
N SER A 66 20.06 -46.63 26.42
CA SER A 66 18.73 -46.15 25.99
C SER A 66 18.45 -44.75 26.54
N SER A 67 18.67 -44.54 27.83
CA SER A 67 18.48 -43.24 28.48
C SER A 67 19.36 -42.16 27.87
N LYS A 68 20.63 -42.46 27.58
CA LYS A 68 21.53 -41.52 26.90
C LYS A 68 21.02 -41.18 25.49
N ALA A 69 20.63 -42.18 24.71
CA ALA A 69 20.11 -41.98 23.36
C ALA A 69 18.80 -41.17 23.34
N GLU A 70 17.90 -41.42 24.29
CA GLU A 70 16.66 -40.66 24.46
C GLU A 70 16.93 -39.19 24.82
N VAL A 71 17.88 -38.95 25.73
CA VAL A 71 18.28 -37.59 26.11
C VAL A 71 18.92 -36.87 24.91
N GLU A 72 19.81 -37.51 24.18
CA GLU A 72 20.42 -36.94 22.96
C GLU A 72 19.36 -36.61 21.90
N MET A 73 18.40 -37.50 21.67
CA MET A 73 17.27 -37.25 20.76
C MET A 73 16.44 -36.05 21.21
N LEU A 74 16.06 -35.99 22.49
CA LEU A 74 15.29 -34.88 23.05
C LEU A 74 16.03 -33.55 22.91
N TYR A 75 17.33 -33.52 23.19
CA TYR A 75 18.17 -32.34 22.99
C TYR A 75 18.21 -31.93 21.52
N GLN A 76 18.36 -32.90 20.61
CA GLN A 76 18.44 -32.62 19.18
C GLN A 76 17.11 -32.07 18.63
N THR A 77 15.98 -32.63 19.05
CA THR A 77 14.64 -32.10 18.72
C THR A 77 14.45 -30.68 19.28
N LYS A 78 14.77 -30.46 20.56
CA LYS A 78 14.66 -29.11 21.18
C LYS A 78 15.54 -28.09 20.49
N TYR A 79 16.75 -28.47 20.10
CA TYR A 79 17.66 -27.61 19.37
C TYR A 79 17.11 -27.26 17.98
N GLN A 80 16.54 -28.23 17.26
CA GLN A 80 15.90 -28.00 15.97
C GLN A 80 14.68 -27.09 16.08
N GLU A 81 13.83 -27.27 17.11
CA GLU A 81 12.68 -26.40 17.38
C GLU A 81 13.11 -24.95 17.63
N LEU A 82 14.13 -24.74 18.48
CA LEU A 82 14.69 -23.41 18.75
C LEU A 82 15.30 -22.79 17.49
N GLN A 83 16.03 -23.58 16.69
CA GLN A 83 16.61 -23.12 15.44
C GLN A 83 15.52 -22.73 14.42
N ALA A 84 14.47 -23.54 14.29
CA ALA A 84 13.33 -23.26 13.41
C ALA A 84 12.59 -21.99 13.85
N SER A 85 12.32 -21.85 15.16
CA SER A 85 11.72 -20.65 15.73
C SER A 85 12.58 -19.41 15.48
N ALA A 86 13.89 -19.47 15.74
CA ALA A 86 14.81 -18.37 15.48
C ALA A 86 14.84 -17.96 14.00
N ARG A 87 14.78 -18.93 13.07
CA ARG A 87 14.68 -18.66 11.62
C ARG A 87 13.37 -17.96 11.27
N LEU A 88 12.23 -18.46 11.74
CA LEU A 88 10.92 -17.85 11.51
C LEU A 88 10.86 -16.40 12.01
N HIS A 89 11.36 -16.15 13.23
CA HIS A 89 11.43 -14.79 13.78
C HIS A 89 12.37 -13.91 12.95
N GLY A 90 13.52 -14.45 12.50
CA GLY A 90 14.46 -13.74 11.64
C GLY A 90 13.86 -13.36 10.28
N ASP A 91 13.09 -14.26 9.68
CA ASP A 91 12.43 -14.02 8.39
C ASP A 91 11.24 -13.06 8.53
N SER A 92 10.44 -13.16 9.58
CA SER A 92 9.40 -12.18 9.91
C SER A 92 9.98 -10.77 10.16
N MET A 93 11.12 -10.68 10.83
CA MET A 93 11.84 -9.41 11.00
C MET A 93 12.35 -8.82 9.68
N LYS A 94 12.83 -9.66 8.75
CA LYS A 94 13.21 -9.19 7.40
C LYS A 94 12.01 -8.71 6.61
N GLU A 95 10.90 -9.45 6.66
CA GLU A 95 9.67 -9.10 5.95
C GLU A 95 9.10 -7.77 6.44
N THR A 96 8.97 -7.59 7.76
CA THR A 96 8.52 -6.33 8.35
C THR A 96 9.45 -5.17 8.00
N LYS A 97 10.78 -5.38 7.99
CA LYS A 97 11.74 -4.37 7.52
C LYS A 97 11.51 -3.97 6.06
N VAL A 98 11.23 -4.94 5.19
CA VAL A 98 10.90 -4.66 3.77
C VAL A 98 9.61 -3.86 3.68
N GLN A 99 8.55 -4.26 4.40
CA GLN A 99 7.29 -3.52 4.43
C GLN A 99 7.47 -2.08 4.92
N ILE A 100 8.25 -1.86 5.98
CA ILE A 100 8.58 -0.52 6.48
C ILE A 100 9.27 0.30 5.38
N SER A 101 10.25 -0.26 4.68
CA SER A 101 10.94 0.45 3.60
C SER A 101 10.03 0.80 2.42
N GLN A 102 9.10 -0.09 2.06
CA GLN A 102 8.11 0.14 1.01
C GLN A 102 7.13 1.25 1.41
N LEU A 103 6.63 1.23 2.64
CA LEU A 103 5.76 2.27 3.18
C LEU A 103 6.48 3.62 3.25
N GLN A 104 7.76 3.63 3.64
CA GLN A 104 8.57 4.84 3.67
C GLN A 104 8.76 5.43 2.26
N GLN A 105 9.03 4.58 1.26
CA GLN A 105 9.12 5.00 -0.14
C GLN A 105 7.78 5.52 -0.67
N ALA A 106 6.67 4.85 -0.33
CA ALA A 106 5.33 5.29 -0.70
C ALA A 106 4.98 6.64 -0.06
N SER A 107 5.32 6.84 1.21
CA SER A 107 5.15 8.10 1.92
C SER A 107 5.94 9.23 1.26
N GLN A 108 7.21 9.01 0.91
CA GLN A 108 8.03 10.01 0.21
C GLN A 108 7.45 10.35 -1.17
N ARG A 109 6.98 9.35 -1.92
CA ARG A 109 6.31 9.56 -3.20
C ARG A 109 5.06 10.42 -3.04
N LEU A 110 4.19 10.09 -2.08
CA LEU A 110 2.97 10.86 -1.82
C LEU A 110 3.29 12.30 -1.40
N GLN A 111 4.29 12.50 -0.54
CA GLN A 111 4.76 13.84 -0.17
C GLN A 111 5.22 14.65 -1.39
N SER A 112 6.00 14.05 -2.29
CA SER A 112 6.43 14.72 -3.51
C SER A 112 5.25 15.07 -4.44
N GLN A 113 4.24 14.21 -4.53
CA GLN A 113 3.03 14.47 -5.30
C GLN A 113 2.22 15.63 -4.70
N ILE A 114 2.08 15.67 -3.37
CA ILE A 114 1.42 16.77 -2.66
C ILE A 114 2.13 18.09 -2.94
N GLU A 115 3.47 18.13 -2.83
CA GLU A 115 4.24 19.36 -3.09
C GLU A 115 4.14 19.80 -4.55
N ASN A 116 4.14 18.87 -5.51
CA ASN A 116 3.92 19.20 -6.91
C ASN A 116 2.51 19.75 -7.16
N LEU A 117 1.47 19.13 -6.58
CA LEU A 117 0.09 19.61 -6.71
C LEU A 117 -0.11 20.98 -6.06
N LYS A 118 0.53 21.24 -4.92
CA LYS A 118 0.51 22.57 -4.28
C LYS A 118 1.11 23.64 -5.19
N LYS A 119 2.26 23.36 -5.82
CA LYS A 119 2.89 24.28 -6.79
C LYS A 119 1.96 24.54 -7.98
N GLN A 120 1.41 23.48 -8.58
CA GLN A 120 0.45 23.62 -9.68
C GLN A 120 -0.78 24.44 -9.28
N ASN A 121 -1.29 24.25 -8.06
CA ASN A 121 -2.43 25.02 -7.56
C ASN A 121 -2.06 26.51 -7.41
N ALA A 122 -0.89 26.82 -6.85
CA ALA A 122 -0.41 28.19 -6.74
C ALA A 122 -0.21 28.86 -8.11
N ASP A 123 0.37 28.15 -9.08
CA ASP A 123 0.55 28.64 -10.45
C ASP A 123 -0.80 28.90 -11.15
N LEU A 124 -1.78 28.01 -10.94
CA LEU A 124 -3.14 28.19 -11.45
C LEU A 124 -3.85 29.37 -10.78
N GLN A 125 -3.69 29.56 -9.47
CA GLN A 125 -4.25 30.72 -8.77
C GLN A 125 -3.64 32.03 -9.28
N ALA A 126 -2.32 32.06 -9.51
CA ALA A 126 -1.66 33.23 -10.08
C ALA A 126 -2.17 33.56 -11.49
N THR A 127 -2.29 32.55 -12.35
CA THR A 127 -2.81 32.75 -13.71
C THR A 127 -4.27 33.16 -13.75
N ILE A 128 -5.11 32.68 -12.81
CA ILE A 128 -6.48 33.15 -12.63
C ILE A 128 -6.49 34.62 -12.22
N ALA A 129 -5.73 35.00 -11.20
CA ALA A 129 -5.65 36.38 -10.74
C ALA A 129 -5.18 37.35 -11.85
N ASP A 130 -4.17 36.97 -12.62
CA ASP A 130 -3.69 37.74 -13.77
C ASP A 130 -4.76 37.88 -14.87
N ALA A 131 -5.56 36.82 -15.10
CA ALA A 131 -6.64 36.86 -16.07
C ALA A 131 -7.80 37.75 -15.60
N GLU A 132 -8.16 37.67 -14.32
CA GLU A 132 -9.17 38.52 -13.69
C GLU A 132 -8.76 39.99 -13.76
N GLN A 133 -7.52 40.32 -13.37
CA GLN A 133 -7.00 41.69 -13.43
C GLN A 133 -7.01 42.25 -14.86
N ARG A 134 -6.55 41.47 -15.85
CA ARG A 134 -6.61 41.87 -17.27
C ARG A 134 -8.05 42.06 -17.74
N GLY A 135 -8.96 41.18 -17.33
CA GLY A 135 -10.39 41.30 -17.62
C GLY A 135 -11.00 42.56 -17.04
N GLU A 136 -10.70 42.88 -15.78
CA GLU A 136 -11.19 44.08 -15.11
C GLU A 136 -10.67 45.37 -15.79
N LEU A 137 -9.40 45.40 -16.18
CA LEU A 137 -8.83 46.52 -16.92
C LEU A 137 -9.50 46.71 -18.29
N ALA A 138 -9.73 45.61 -19.03
CA ALA A 138 -10.42 45.68 -20.32
C ALA A 138 -11.86 46.16 -20.18
N LEU A 139 -12.57 45.74 -19.12
CA LEU A 139 -13.92 46.22 -18.82
C LEU A 139 -13.94 47.71 -18.49
N LYS A 140 -13.00 48.19 -17.68
CA LYS A 140 -12.89 49.62 -17.35
C LYS A 140 -12.61 50.47 -18.60
N ASP A 141 -11.71 50.01 -19.47
CA ASP A 141 -11.42 50.70 -20.75
C ASP A 141 -12.65 50.73 -21.67
N ALA A 142 -13.37 49.61 -21.80
CA ALA A 142 -14.60 49.56 -22.59
C ALA A 142 -15.70 50.46 -22.02
N GLN A 143 -15.85 50.52 -20.69
CA GLN A 143 -16.79 51.42 -20.02
C GLN A 143 -16.42 52.90 -20.25
N SER A 144 -15.16 53.27 -20.10
CA SER A 144 -14.69 54.64 -20.38
C SER A 144 -15.01 55.05 -21.83
N LYS A 145 -14.73 54.17 -22.80
CA LYS A 145 -15.04 54.41 -24.21
C LYS A 145 -16.55 54.54 -24.46
N LEU A 146 -17.35 53.75 -23.77
CA LEU A 146 -18.81 53.86 -23.86
C LEU A 146 -19.28 55.22 -23.34
N ASP A 147 -18.81 55.65 -22.17
CA ASP A 147 -19.16 56.94 -21.57
C ASP A 147 -18.75 58.12 -22.47
N GLU A 148 -17.55 58.06 -23.06
CA GLU A 148 -17.06 59.04 -24.04
C GLU A 148 -17.95 59.11 -25.28
N LEU A 149 -18.32 57.96 -25.85
CA LEU A 149 -19.19 57.89 -27.02
C LEU A 149 -20.61 58.38 -26.71
N GLU A 150 -21.15 58.03 -25.54
CA GLU A 150 -22.45 58.55 -25.11
C GLU A 150 -22.42 60.07 -24.90
N ALA A 151 -21.33 60.60 -24.34
CA ALA A 151 -21.13 62.04 -24.21
C ALA A 151 -21.07 62.73 -25.57
N ALA A 152 -20.28 62.19 -26.51
CA ALA A 152 -20.19 62.71 -27.88
C ALA A 152 -21.56 62.66 -28.59
N LEU A 153 -22.32 61.58 -28.41
CA LEU A 153 -23.66 61.44 -28.96
C LEU A 153 -24.63 62.48 -28.36
N ARG A 154 -24.58 62.72 -27.05
CA ARG A 154 -25.40 63.77 -26.41
C ARG A 154 -25.05 65.16 -26.95
N ALA A 155 -23.76 65.47 -27.08
CA ALA A 155 -23.30 66.74 -27.65
C ALA A 155 -23.79 66.92 -29.10
N ALA A 156 -23.61 65.91 -29.95
CA ALA A 156 -24.06 65.94 -31.34
C ALA A 156 -25.59 66.12 -31.47
N LYS A 157 -26.38 65.50 -30.58
CA LYS A 157 -27.84 65.71 -30.51
C LYS A 157 -28.20 67.15 -30.13
N GLN A 158 -27.48 67.75 -29.18
CA GLN A 158 -27.68 69.14 -28.78
C GLN A 158 -27.32 70.11 -29.91
N ASP A 159 -26.21 69.85 -30.62
CA ASP A 159 -25.80 70.63 -31.78
C ASP A 159 -26.82 70.53 -32.91
N LEU A 160 -27.33 69.34 -33.21
CA LEU A 160 -28.40 69.17 -34.21
C LEU A 160 -29.65 69.96 -33.82
N ALA A 161 -30.05 69.92 -32.55
CA ALA A 161 -31.19 70.68 -32.06
C ALA A 161 -30.97 72.20 -32.16
N ARG A 162 -29.74 72.67 -31.98
CA ARG A 162 -29.36 74.08 -32.21
C ARG A 162 -29.45 74.45 -33.69
N MET A 163 -28.81 73.68 -34.57
CA MET A 163 -28.84 73.91 -36.01
C MET A 163 -30.27 73.94 -36.58
N LEU A 164 -31.17 73.10 -36.05
CA LEU A 164 -32.59 73.11 -36.43
C LEU A 164 -33.29 74.41 -36.04
N ARG A 165 -32.99 74.98 -34.87
CA ARG A 165 -33.54 76.29 -34.46
C ARG A 165 -33.01 77.41 -35.36
N ASP A 166 -31.70 77.45 -35.56
CA ASP A 166 -31.05 78.46 -36.41
C ASP A 166 -31.60 78.40 -37.85
N TYR A 167 -31.83 77.19 -38.37
CA TYR A 167 -32.46 76.98 -39.69
C TYR A 167 -33.90 77.48 -39.73
N GLN A 168 -34.71 77.23 -38.69
CA GLN A 168 -36.09 77.73 -38.61
C GLN A 168 -36.13 79.26 -38.55
N GLU A 169 -35.24 79.89 -37.78
CA GLU A 169 -35.10 81.34 -37.72
C GLU A 169 -34.73 81.91 -39.10
N LEU A 170 -33.72 81.34 -39.76
CA LEU A 170 -33.33 81.76 -41.11
C LEU A 170 -34.49 81.59 -42.11
N MET A 171 -35.21 80.48 -42.07
CA MET A 171 -36.40 80.27 -42.92
C MET A 171 -37.46 81.35 -42.66
N SER A 172 -37.71 81.71 -41.40
CA SER A 172 -38.67 82.77 -41.06
C SER A 172 -38.28 84.12 -41.64
N THR A 173 -36.99 84.48 -41.59
CA THR A 173 -36.48 85.71 -42.22
C THR A 173 -36.60 85.67 -43.73
N LYS A 174 -36.30 84.53 -44.37
CA LYS A 174 -36.45 84.36 -45.82
C LYS A 174 -37.90 84.55 -46.26
N LEU A 175 -38.85 83.99 -45.52
CA LEU A 175 -40.28 84.16 -45.82
C LEU A 175 -40.72 85.62 -45.64
N ALA A 176 -40.22 86.33 -44.62
CA ALA A 176 -40.48 87.76 -44.45
C ALA A 176 -39.94 88.57 -45.65
N LEU A 177 -38.70 88.29 -46.09
CA LEU A 177 -38.11 88.93 -47.26
C LEU A 177 -38.87 88.62 -48.55
N ASP A 178 -39.37 87.40 -48.76
CA ASP A 178 -40.21 87.08 -49.92
C ASP A 178 -41.48 87.94 -49.96
N VAL A 179 -42.10 88.18 -48.79
CA VAL A 179 -43.26 89.07 -48.65
C VAL A 179 -42.86 90.50 -48.99
N GLU A 180 -41.76 91.01 -48.44
CA GLU A 180 -41.26 92.35 -48.77
C GLU A 180 -41.00 92.51 -50.27
N ILE A 181 -40.30 91.56 -50.91
CA ILE A 181 -40.05 91.57 -52.36
C ILE A 181 -41.36 91.59 -53.15
N ALA A 182 -42.35 90.78 -52.76
CA ALA A 182 -43.67 90.77 -53.41
C ALA A 182 -44.37 92.13 -53.26
N THR A 183 -44.26 92.78 -52.10
CA THR A 183 -44.80 94.13 -51.90
C THR A 183 -44.07 95.18 -52.72
N TYR A 184 -42.73 95.15 -52.80
CA TYR A 184 -41.94 96.05 -53.63
C TYR A 184 -42.28 95.90 -55.12
N ARG A 185 -42.40 94.66 -55.62
CA ARG A 185 -42.84 94.40 -57.01
C ARG A 185 -44.21 95.02 -57.30
N ARG A 186 -45.18 94.85 -56.40
CA ARG A 186 -46.52 95.42 -56.55
C ARG A 186 -46.51 96.95 -56.56
N LEU A 187 -45.68 97.60 -55.73
CA LEU A 187 -45.55 99.06 -55.72
C LEU A 187 -44.95 99.56 -57.04
N LEU A 188 -43.91 98.89 -57.54
CA LEU A 188 -43.30 99.21 -58.83
C LEU A 188 -44.28 99.06 -59.99
N GLU A 189 -45.07 97.98 -60.03
CA GLU A 189 -46.13 97.79 -61.05
C GLU A 189 -47.15 98.95 -61.05
N VAL A 190 -47.50 99.50 -59.88
CA VAL A 190 -48.40 100.65 -59.74
C VAL A 190 -47.73 101.95 -60.20
N GLU A 191 -46.44 102.13 -59.92
CA GLU A 191 -45.68 103.29 -60.41
C GLU A 191 -45.47 103.23 -61.93
N GLU A 192 -45.10 102.08 -62.49
CA GLU A 192 -45.02 101.86 -63.94
C GLU A 192 -46.36 102.10 -64.63
N SER A 193 -47.47 101.69 -64.00
CA SER A 193 -48.82 101.99 -64.50
C SER A 193 -49.16 103.49 -64.50
N ARG A 194 -48.56 104.30 -63.60
CA ARG A 194 -48.64 105.78 -63.65
C ARG A 194 -47.78 106.38 -64.76
N TRP A 195 -46.76 105.66 -65.22
CA TRP A 195 -45.77 106.09 -66.21
C TRP A 195 -45.92 105.35 -67.57
N GLY A 196 -47.01 104.60 -67.76
CA GLY A 196 -47.30 103.82 -68.97
C GLY A 196 -47.41 104.66 -70.26
N PRO A 197 -47.30 104.01 -71.42
CA PRO A 197 -46.46 104.39 -72.57
C PRO A 197 -46.93 105.68 -73.26
N GLY A 198 -46.42 106.82 -72.78
CA GLY A 198 -46.57 108.11 -73.43
C GLY A 198 -45.28 108.92 -73.55
N ASN A 199 -44.15 108.47 -72.98
CA ASN A 199 -42.89 109.21 -73.09
C ASN A 199 -41.67 108.28 -73.09
N MET A 200 -40.98 108.27 -74.23
CA MET A 200 -39.73 107.56 -74.50
C MET A 200 -38.56 108.04 -73.65
N GLY A 201 -37.52 107.21 -73.57
CA GLY A 201 -36.14 107.69 -73.41
C GLY A 201 -35.14 106.56 -73.18
N GLU A 202 -34.43 106.19 -74.24
CA GLU A 202 -33.24 105.34 -74.25
C GLU A 202 -32.26 105.66 -73.10
N MET A 203 -31.67 104.64 -72.45
CA MET A 203 -30.23 104.64 -72.14
C MET A 203 -29.72 103.27 -71.66
N GLY A 204 -28.84 102.66 -72.45
CA GLY A 204 -27.60 102.03 -71.99
C GLY A 204 -27.66 100.72 -71.20
N ALA A 205 -27.57 99.59 -71.92
CA ALA A 205 -26.99 98.37 -71.36
C ALA A 205 -25.46 98.52 -71.32
N GLU A 206 -24.84 98.42 -70.13
CA GLU A 206 -23.42 98.10 -70.00
C GLU A 206 -23.26 96.77 -69.27
N ASP A 207 -22.69 95.81 -70.00
CA ASP A 207 -22.32 94.48 -69.54
C ASP A 207 -21.22 94.55 -68.46
N GLY A 208 -21.56 94.13 -67.25
CA GLY A 208 -20.58 93.86 -66.19
C GLY A 208 -19.88 92.50 -66.39
N PRO A 209 -18.58 92.37 -66.10
CA PRO A 209 -17.84 91.14 -66.39
C PRO A 209 -18.22 89.98 -65.45
N PRO A 210 -18.03 88.71 -65.88
CA PRO A 210 -18.52 87.55 -65.14
C PRO A 210 -17.64 87.27 -63.91
N LEU A 211 -18.32 86.99 -62.79
CA LEU A 211 -17.72 86.49 -61.56
C LEU A 211 -17.12 85.08 -61.81
N LYS A 212 -15.81 84.95 -61.61
CA LYS A 212 -15.12 83.64 -61.62
C LYS A 212 -15.42 82.90 -60.30
N CYS A 213 -16.15 81.80 -60.38
CA CYS A 213 -16.19 80.82 -59.29
C CYS A 213 -14.84 80.09 -59.19
N SER A 214 -14.32 80.02 -57.97
CA SER A 214 -13.21 79.12 -57.60
C SER A 214 -13.81 77.77 -57.16
N PRO A 215 -13.20 76.61 -57.47
CA PRO A 215 -13.79 75.31 -57.13
C PRO A 215 -13.46 74.92 -55.68
N CYS A 216 -14.47 74.42 -54.97
CA CYS A 216 -14.31 73.49 -53.86
C CYS A 216 -14.77 72.10 -54.32
#